data_AF-A0A5C7UKK3-F1
#
_entry.id   AF-A0A5C7UKK3-F1
#
_cell.length_a   1.000
_cell.length_b   1.000
_cell.length_c   1.000
_cell.angle_alpha   90.00
_cell.angle_beta   90.00
_cell.angle_gamma   90.00
#
_symmetry.space_group_name_H-M   'P 1'
#
loop_
_entity.id
_entity.type
_entity.pdbx_description
1 polymer ?
#
loop_
_entity_poly.entity_id
_entity_poly.type
_entity_poly.pdbx_seq_one_letter_code
_entity_poly.pdbx_strand_id
1 'polypeptide(L)'
;MFRYNHRLSKDIDIFVPDPQYLGFVTPRLSDVAAAVTNQYVEDQSSYVKLIRPEGEIDFVASPNLTETPFEIWNISGQHIRVETAAEIVAKKLWHRGDRATARDLFDLSLVIEREPKALIKASKFLKRHAKIFTDQIINRATLLKMQFNEIDALHYKPSYEEAVQRATKFLNSI
;
A
#
# COMPACT_ATOMS: atom_id res chain seq x y z
N MET A 1 -9.93 -2.80 5.25
CA MET A 1 -9.45 -2.66 3.85
C MET A 1 -10.44 -3.38 2.94
N PHE A 2 -10.92 -2.75 1.86
CA PHE A 2 -12.16 -3.14 1.15
C PHE A 2 -12.15 -4.57 0.57
N ARG A 3 -11.01 -5.07 0.06
CA ARG A 3 -10.90 -6.41 -0.57
C ARG A 3 -10.94 -7.58 0.41
N TYR A 4 -10.17 -7.51 1.49
CA TYR A 4 -9.98 -8.63 2.41
C TYR A 4 -10.53 -8.41 3.80
N ASN A 5 -10.99 -7.19 4.10
CA ASN A 5 -11.46 -6.79 5.41
C ASN A 5 -10.54 -7.26 6.56
N HIS A 6 -9.21 -7.14 6.37
CA HIS A 6 -8.20 -7.72 7.26
C HIS A 6 -7.77 -6.80 8.40
N ARG A 7 -7.82 -5.48 8.19
CA ARG A 7 -7.60 -4.44 9.20
C ARG A 7 -8.31 -3.14 8.85
N LEU A 8 -8.47 -2.24 9.83
CA LEU A 8 -8.92 -0.87 9.59
C LEU A 8 -7.85 -0.03 8.87
N SER A 9 -8.31 0.94 8.08
CA SER A 9 -7.50 1.95 7.41
C SER A 9 -8.34 3.23 7.33
N LYS A 10 -7.74 4.38 7.64
CA LYS A 10 -8.43 5.68 7.65
C LYS A 10 -8.15 6.47 6.36
N ASP A 11 -6.98 6.26 5.79
CA ASP A 11 -6.51 7.01 4.62
C ASP A 11 -6.95 6.35 3.30
N ILE A 12 -7.03 7.17 2.26
CA ILE A 12 -7.35 6.78 0.89
C ILE A 12 -6.16 7.11 0.00
N ASP A 13 -5.51 6.10 -0.59
CA ASP A 13 -4.47 6.27 -1.59
C ASP A 13 -5.07 6.17 -3.02
N ILE A 14 -4.78 7.15 -3.86
CA ILE A 14 -5.17 7.22 -5.28
C ILE A 14 -3.90 7.38 -6.11
N PHE A 15 -3.61 6.40 -6.96
CA PHE A 15 -2.43 6.43 -7.81
C PHE A 15 -2.75 6.97 -9.21
N VAL A 16 -1.97 7.94 -9.66
CA VAL A 16 -2.02 8.49 -11.03
C VAL A 16 -0.75 8.12 -11.78
N PRO A 17 -0.83 7.74 -13.07
CA PRO A 17 0.34 7.22 -13.78
C PRO A 17 1.34 8.31 -14.24
N ASP A 18 0.92 9.58 -14.24
CA ASP A 18 1.72 10.73 -14.68
C ASP A 18 1.59 11.87 -13.66
N PRO A 19 2.70 12.51 -13.23
CA PRO A 19 2.65 13.68 -12.35
C PRO A 19 1.77 14.83 -12.86
N GLN A 20 1.55 14.97 -14.16
CA GLN A 20 0.68 15.99 -14.74
C GLN A 20 -0.77 15.89 -14.23
N TYR A 21 -1.21 14.70 -13.80
CA TYR A 21 -2.54 14.54 -13.22
C TYR A 21 -2.68 15.23 -11.85
N LEU A 22 -1.58 15.48 -11.13
CA LEU A 22 -1.60 16.12 -9.81
C LEU A 22 -2.16 17.55 -9.87
N GLY A 23 -1.99 18.24 -11.01
CA GLY A 23 -2.54 19.57 -11.23
C GLY A 23 -4.07 19.64 -11.14
N PHE A 24 -4.78 18.53 -11.40
CA PHE A 24 -6.25 18.48 -11.31
C PHE A 24 -6.77 18.30 -9.88
N VAL A 25 -5.91 17.91 -8.94
CA VAL A 25 -6.29 17.49 -7.58
C VAL A 25 -5.64 18.34 -6.49
N THR A 26 -4.80 19.31 -6.85
CA THR A 26 -4.30 20.32 -5.90
C THR A 26 -5.34 21.42 -5.64
N PRO A 27 -5.64 21.76 -4.37
CA PRO A 27 -6.53 22.87 -4.01
C PRO A 27 -6.12 24.22 -4.59
N ARG A 28 -4.83 24.42 -4.90
CA ARG A 28 -4.35 25.67 -5.49
C ARG A 28 -4.82 25.87 -6.94
N LEU A 29 -5.09 24.80 -7.67
CA LEU A 29 -5.42 24.83 -9.10
C LEU A 29 -6.81 24.26 -9.42
N SER A 30 -7.49 23.68 -8.44
CA SER A 30 -8.76 22.98 -8.62
C SER A 30 -9.74 23.37 -7.53
N ASP A 31 -10.81 24.09 -7.91
CA ASP A 31 -11.89 24.47 -6.99
C ASP A 31 -12.59 23.24 -6.40
N VAL A 32 -12.65 22.14 -7.15
CA VAL A 32 -13.20 20.87 -6.67
C VAL A 32 -12.34 20.30 -5.54
N ALA A 33 -11.01 20.34 -5.66
CA ALA A 33 -10.11 19.91 -4.60
C ALA A 33 -10.15 20.86 -3.39
N ALA A 34 -10.21 22.18 -3.62
CA ALA A 34 -10.33 23.18 -2.56
C ALA A 34 -11.65 23.05 -1.77
N ALA A 35 -12.73 22.64 -2.43
CA ALA A 35 -14.00 22.34 -1.79
C ALA A 35 -13.92 21.10 -0.86
N VAL A 36 -12.97 20.18 -1.08
CA VAL A 36 -12.73 19.05 -0.18
C VAL A 36 -12.00 19.52 1.09
N THR A 37 -10.94 20.30 0.95
CA THR A 37 -10.18 20.88 2.07
C THR A 37 -9.23 21.97 1.59
N ASN A 38 -8.97 22.95 2.46
CA ASN A 38 -7.91 23.93 2.29
C ASN A 38 -6.60 23.53 3.00
N GLN A 39 -6.60 22.41 3.73
CA GLN A 39 -5.41 21.86 4.38
C GLN A 39 -4.82 20.76 3.49
N TYR A 40 -3.68 21.05 2.87
CA TYR A 40 -3.02 20.12 1.96
C TYR A 40 -1.51 20.27 1.98
N VAL A 41 -0.81 19.21 1.58
CA VAL A 41 0.63 19.19 1.31
C VAL A 41 0.84 18.70 -0.11
N GLU A 42 1.73 19.34 -0.87
CA GLU A 42 2.02 18.94 -2.24
C GLU A 42 3.51 18.87 -2.54
N ASP A 43 3.89 17.89 -3.35
CA ASP A 43 5.09 17.86 -4.16
C ASP A 43 4.64 17.74 -5.62
N GLN A 44 4.84 18.79 -6.42
CA GLN A 44 4.32 18.88 -7.78
C GLN A 44 4.74 17.73 -8.70
N SER A 45 5.81 17.01 -8.36
CA SER A 45 6.32 15.88 -9.15
C SER A 45 5.89 14.51 -8.61
N SER A 46 5.41 14.45 -7.36
CA SER A 46 5.29 13.19 -6.63
C SER A 46 3.92 12.95 -6.01
N TYR A 47 3.31 13.94 -5.35
CA TYR A 47 2.03 13.72 -4.66
C TYR A 47 1.27 14.99 -4.32
N VAL A 48 -0.04 14.84 -4.09
CA VAL A 48 -0.91 15.81 -3.41
C VAL A 48 -1.63 15.09 -2.28
N LYS A 49 -1.47 15.56 -1.05
CA LYS A 49 -2.12 15.04 0.15
C LYS A 49 -3.18 16.02 0.63
N LEU A 50 -4.45 15.62 0.59
CA LEU A 50 -5.57 16.37 1.15
C LEU A 50 -5.83 15.90 2.58
N ILE A 51 -5.79 16.84 3.54
CA ILE A 51 -5.93 16.53 4.97
C ILE A 51 -7.36 16.86 5.41
N ARG A 52 -8.02 15.88 6.04
CA ARG A 52 -9.34 16.03 6.64
C ARG A 52 -9.38 15.48 8.08
N PRO A 53 -10.37 15.86 8.90
CA PRO A 53 -10.54 15.32 10.25
C PRO A 53 -10.71 13.79 10.28
N GLU A 54 -11.29 13.20 9.23
CA GLU A 54 -11.56 11.76 9.16
C GLU A 54 -10.35 10.92 8.70
N GLY A 55 -9.38 11.55 8.02
CA GLY A 55 -8.23 10.87 7.41
C GLY A 55 -7.63 11.67 6.25
N GLU A 56 -6.59 11.09 5.64
CA GLU A 56 -5.89 11.69 4.50
C GLU A 56 -6.38 11.11 3.16
N ILE A 57 -6.38 11.92 2.11
CA ILE A 57 -6.53 11.47 0.72
C ILE A 57 -5.24 11.78 -0.03
N ASP A 58 -4.51 10.73 -0.37
CA ASP A 58 -3.19 10.79 -1.01
C ASP A 58 -3.31 10.52 -2.51
N PHE A 59 -3.07 11.53 -3.33
CA PHE A 59 -2.85 11.37 -4.76
C PHE A 59 -1.37 11.21 -5.01
N VAL A 60 -0.94 10.05 -5.49
CA VAL A 60 0.49 9.73 -5.69
C VAL A 60 0.76 9.46 -7.16
N ALA A 61 1.73 10.18 -7.73
CA ALA A 61 2.23 9.92 -9.07
C ALA A 61 3.11 8.67 -9.06
N SER A 62 2.54 7.54 -9.47
CA SER A 62 3.22 6.25 -9.55
C SER A 62 2.60 5.39 -10.65
N PRO A 63 3.38 4.99 -11.67
CA PRO A 63 2.88 4.12 -12.72
C PRO A 63 2.53 2.74 -12.15
N ASN A 64 1.66 2.04 -12.87
CA ASN A 64 1.35 0.64 -12.58
C ASN A 64 2.58 -0.24 -12.83
N LEU A 65 2.80 -1.22 -11.97
CA LEU A 65 3.94 -2.14 -12.05
C LEU A 65 3.54 -3.47 -12.70
N THR A 66 2.42 -4.06 -12.30
CA THR A 66 2.00 -5.40 -12.73
C THR A 66 1.20 -5.38 -14.03
N GLU A 67 1.11 -6.54 -14.69
CA GLU A 67 0.33 -6.73 -15.93
C GLU A 67 -1.18 -6.55 -15.71
N THR A 68 -1.66 -6.83 -14.49
CA THR A 68 -3.08 -6.68 -14.10
C THR A 68 -3.13 -5.82 -12.85
N PRO A 69 -2.94 -4.49 -12.99
CA PRO A 69 -2.71 -3.62 -11.84
C PRO A 69 -3.98 -3.29 -11.07
N PHE A 70 -5.14 -3.34 -11.72
CA PHE A 70 -6.42 -3.03 -11.11
C PHE A 70 -7.55 -3.89 -11.66
N GLU A 71 -8.65 -3.91 -10.93
CA GLU A 71 -9.96 -4.41 -11.34
C GLU A 71 -10.97 -3.26 -11.32
N ILE A 72 -12.09 -3.40 -12.03
CA ILE A 72 -13.19 -2.43 -11.98
C ILE A 72 -14.21 -2.89 -10.93
N TRP A 73 -14.43 -2.05 -9.92
CA TRP A 73 -15.40 -2.27 -8.85
C TRP A 73 -16.54 -1.26 -8.98
N ASN A 74 -17.76 -1.66 -8.62
CA ASN A 74 -18.86 -0.73 -8.46
C ASN A 74 -18.91 -0.27 -7.00
N ILE A 75 -18.55 0.99 -6.75
CA ILE A 75 -18.55 1.60 -5.42
C ILE A 75 -19.49 2.79 -5.47
N SER A 76 -20.57 2.73 -4.71
CA SER A 76 -21.60 3.79 -4.65
C SER A 76 -22.16 4.16 -6.03
N GLY A 77 -22.33 3.18 -6.92
CA GLY A 77 -22.84 3.39 -8.28
C GLY A 77 -21.78 3.87 -9.29
N GLN A 78 -20.53 3.99 -8.88
CA GLN A 78 -19.42 4.43 -9.73
C GLN A 78 -18.48 3.27 -10.06
N HIS A 79 -18.02 3.22 -11.32
CA HIS A 79 -16.99 2.28 -11.75
C HIS A 79 -15.61 2.79 -11.38
N ILE A 80 -15.02 2.22 -10.33
CA ILE A 80 -13.72 2.62 -9.77
C ILE A 80 -12.67 1.55 -10.11
N ARG A 81 -11.49 2.01 -10.55
CA ARG A 81 -10.29 1.16 -10.68
C ARG A 81 -9.71 0.94 -9.29
N VAL A 82 -9.77 -0.29 -8.79
CA VAL A 82 -9.22 -0.69 -7.50
C VAL A 82 -7.99 -1.55 -7.74
N GLU A 83 -6.85 -1.15 -7.20
CA GLU A 83 -5.60 -1.91 -7.37
C GLU A 83 -5.73 -3.34 -6.86
N THR A 84 -5.06 -4.27 -7.54
CA THR A 84 -4.96 -5.67 -7.08
C THR A 84 -4.04 -5.74 -5.86
N ALA A 85 -4.21 -6.78 -5.04
CA ALA A 85 -3.37 -6.92 -3.86
C ALA A 85 -1.89 -7.13 -4.21
N ALA A 86 -1.62 -7.79 -5.34
CA ALA A 86 -0.28 -7.94 -5.90
C ALA A 86 0.32 -6.59 -6.33
N GLU A 87 -0.44 -5.70 -6.96
CA GLU A 87 0.01 -4.35 -7.33
C GLU A 87 0.37 -3.52 -6.09
N ILE A 88 -0.51 -3.51 -5.09
CA ILE A 88 -0.31 -2.76 -3.83
C ILE A 88 0.98 -3.22 -3.13
N VAL A 89 1.17 -4.54 -2.98
CA VAL A 89 2.38 -5.09 -2.35
C VAL A 89 3.62 -4.82 -3.19
N ALA A 90 3.53 -4.95 -4.52
CA ALA A 90 4.62 -4.66 -5.43
C ALA A 90 5.09 -3.20 -5.30
N LYS A 91 4.17 -2.23 -5.32
CA LYS A 91 4.48 -0.80 -5.14
C LYS A 91 5.14 -0.52 -3.79
N LYS A 92 4.59 -1.08 -2.71
CA LYS A 92 5.16 -0.92 -1.36
C LYS A 92 6.62 -1.40 -1.29
N LEU A 93 6.90 -2.61 -1.76
CA LEU A 93 8.25 -3.18 -1.70
C LEU A 93 9.20 -2.50 -2.69
N TRP A 94 8.72 -2.13 -3.88
CA TRP A 94 9.52 -1.44 -4.89
C TRP A 94 9.96 -0.05 -4.45
N HIS A 95 9.06 0.75 -3.89
CA HIS A 95 9.33 2.15 -3.54
C HIS A 95 9.91 2.32 -2.13
N ARG A 96 9.53 1.47 -1.16
CA ARG A 96 9.92 1.64 0.25
C ARG A 96 10.27 0.33 0.96
N GLY A 97 10.63 -0.72 0.22
CA GLY A 97 11.04 -1.99 0.81
C GLY A 97 12.31 -1.91 1.67
N ASP A 98 13.08 -0.84 1.52
CA ASP A 98 14.21 -0.45 2.37
C ASP A 98 13.78 0.20 3.69
N ARG A 99 12.48 0.35 3.96
CA ARG A 99 11.91 0.95 5.18
C ARG A 99 10.70 0.15 5.65
N ALA A 100 10.92 -1.11 5.99
CA ALA A 100 9.88 -2.04 6.43
C ALA A 100 9.08 -1.47 7.61
N THR A 101 7.77 -1.62 7.52
CA THR A 101 6.80 -1.29 8.57
C THR A 101 6.02 -2.52 8.99
N ALA A 102 5.45 -2.51 10.21
CA ALA A 102 4.61 -3.60 10.69
C ALA A 102 3.38 -3.84 9.79
N ARG A 103 2.76 -2.77 9.28
CA ARG A 103 1.63 -2.86 8.33
C ARG A 103 2.04 -3.47 7.00
N ASP A 104 3.23 -3.15 6.48
CA ASP A 104 3.71 -3.74 5.22
C ASP A 104 3.99 -5.24 5.38
N LEU A 105 4.53 -5.68 6.53
CA LEU A 105 4.66 -7.10 6.85
C LEU A 105 3.30 -7.79 6.98
N PHE A 106 2.33 -7.17 7.67
CA PHE A 106 0.97 -7.70 7.84
C PHE A 106 0.26 -7.88 6.49
N ASP A 107 0.28 -6.84 5.66
CA ASP A 107 -0.34 -6.84 4.33
C ASP A 107 0.36 -7.84 3.40
N LEU A 108 1.70 -7.89 3.37
CA LEU A 108 2.46 -8.88 2.58
C LEU A 108 2.12 -10.31 2.99
N SER A 109 2.07 -10.57 4.30
CA SER A 109 1.73 -11.88 4.87
C SER A 109 0.36 -12.35 4.39
N LEU A 110 -0.64 -11.48 4.40
CA LEU A 110 -1.98 -11.78 3.87
C LEU A 110 -1.94 -12.12 2.39
N VAL A 111 -1.25 -11.32 1.58
CA VAL A 111 -1.22 -11.52 0.12
C VAL A 111 -0.48 -12.79 -0.26
N ILE A 112 0.58 -13.17 0.47
CA ILE A 112 1.24 -14.47 0.28
C ILE A 112 0.26 -15.63 0.56
N GLU A 113 -0.60 -15.51 1.57
CA GLU A 113 -1.58 -16.55 1.91
C GLU A 113 -2.72 -16.63 0.88
N ARG A 114 -3.23 -15.49 0.41
CA ARG A 114 -4.44 -15.43 -0.43
C ARG A 114 -4.16 -15.48 -1.92
N GLU A 115 -3.09 -14.85 -2.38
CA GLU A 115 -2.78 -14.66 -3.80
C GLU A 115 -1.31 -14.97 -4.17
N PRO A 116 -0.70 -16.10 -3.72
CA PRO A 116 0.73 -16.35 -3.94
C PRO A 116 1.10 -16.39 -5.42
N LYS A 117 0.22 -16.91 -6.29
CA LYS A 117 0.45 -16.98 -7.74
C LYS A 117 0.52 -15.59 -8.39
N ALA A 118 -0.35 -14.67 -7.97
CA ALA A 118 -0.34 -13.30 -8.47
C ALA A 118 0.93 -12.57 -8.00
N LEU A 119 1.31 -12.78 -6.74
CA LEU A 119 2.51 -12.19 -6.17
C LEU A 119 3.81 -12.73 -6.82
N ILE A 120 3.86 -14.00 -7.20
CA ILE A 120 4.97 -14.59 -7.98
C ILE A 120 5.13 -13.88 -9.34
N LYS A 121 4.03 -13.57 -10.03
CA LYS A 121 4.08 -12.80 -11.29
C LYS A 121 4.67 -11.39 -11.08
N ALA A 122 4.47 -10.81 -9.91
CA ALA A 122 5.03 -9.51 -9.53
C ALA A 122 6.47 -9.58 -8.98
N SER A 123 7.10 -10.76 -8.91
CA SER A 123 8.39 -11.00 -8.25
C SER A 123 9.50 -10.02 -8.62
N LYS A 124 9.58 -9.60 -9.89
CA LYS A 124 10.60 -8.63 -10.36
C LYS A 124 10.61 -7.33 -9.56
N PHE A 125 9.46 -6.90 -9.04
CA PHE A 125 9.32 -5.68 -8.22
C PHE A 125 9.60 -5.91 -6.73
N LEU A 126 9.58 -7.16 -6.27
CA LEU A 126 9.83 -7.53 -4.88
C LEU A 126 11.31 -7.79 -4.62
N LYS A 127 12.01 -8.38 -5.61
CA LYS A 127 13.42 -8.81 -5.49
C LYS A 127 14.37 -7.71 -5.06
N ARG A 128 14.21 -6.50 -5.60
CA ARG A 128 15.12 -5.36 -5.37
C ARG A 128 15.38 -5.10 -3.89
N HIS A 129 14.34 -5.15 -3.06
CA HIS A 129 14.43 -4.88 -1.62
C HIS A 129 14.12 -6.10 -0.76
N ALA A 130 13.94 -7.29 -1.34
CA ALA A 130 13.58 -8.51 -0.62
C ALA A 130 14.53 -8.80 0.55
N LYS A 131 15.85 -8.73 0.33
CA LYS A 131 16.85 -8.95 1.38
C LYS A 131 16.78 -7.87 2.46
N ILE A 132 16.76 -6.59 2.06
CA ILE A 132 16.75 -5.47 3.02
C ILE A 132 15.48 -5.51 3.87
N PHE A 133 14.33 -5.76 3.26
CA PHE A 133 13.05 -5.91 3.97
C PHE A 133 13.12 -7.06 4.99
N THR A 134 13.62 -8.23 4.58
CA THR A 134 13.77 -9.40 5.46
C THR A 134 14.73 -9.13 6.62
N ASP A 135 15.88 -8.53 6.34
CA ASP A 135 16.85 -8.16 7.38
C ASP A 135 16.23 -7.17 8.39
N GLN A 136 15.40 -6.24 7.94
CA GLN A 136 14.75 -5.26 8.82
C GLN A 136 13.67 -5.87 9.71
N ILE A 137 12.81 -6.74 9.19
CA ILE A 137 11.77 -7.40 10.01
C ILE A 137 12.40 -8.35 11.04
N ILE A 138 13.60 -8.88 10.78
CA ILE A 138 14.33 -9.71 11.75
C ILE A 138 15.06 -8.82 12.76
N ASN A 139 15.89 -7.89 12.31
CA ASN A 139 16.76 -7.10 13.18
C ASN A 139 16.02 -6.06 14.03
N ARG A 140 14.84 -5.61 13.58
CA ARG A 140 13.99 -4.65 14.31
C ARG A 140 12.78 -5.32 14.96
N ALA A 141 12.85 -6.64 15.20
CA ALA A 141 11.72 -7.43 15.68
C ALA A 141 11.06 -6.86 16.94
N THR A 142 11.82 -6.40 17.93
CA THR A 142 11.25 -5.83 19.17
C THR A 142 10.28 -4.67 18.90
N LEU A 143 10.70 -3.70 18.09
CA LEU A 143 9.88 -2.53 17.76
C LEU A 143 8.73 -2.92 16.83
N LEU A 144 9.03 -3.66 15.76
CA LEU A 144 8.03 -4.00 14.76
C LEU A 144 6.97 -4.94 15.31
N LYS A 145 7.30 -5.85 16.23
CA LYS A 145 6.33 -6.72 16.90
C LYS A 145 5.36 -5.93 17.77
N MET A 146 5.85 -4.94 18.53
CA MET A 146 4.98 -4.05 19.30
C MET A 146 3.98 -3.34 18.38
N GLN A 147 4.48 -2.70 17.32
CA GLN A 147 3.64 -2.01 16.33
C GLN A 147 2.69 -2.95 15.58
N PHE A 148 3.11 -4.19 15.34
CA PHE A 148 2.30 -5.20 14.66
C PHE A 148 1.11 -5.62 15.52
N ASN A 149 1.32 -5.76 16.83
CA ASN A 149 0.27 -6.12 17.78
C ASN A 149 -0.74 -4.98 18.00
N GLU A 150 -0.36 -3.74 17.70
CA GLU A 150 -1.23 -2.56 17.73
C GLU A 150 -2.05 -2.37 16.44
N ILE A 151 -1.85 -3.20 15.42
CA ILE A 151 -2.67 -3.14 14.20
C ILE A 151 -4.11 -3.47 14.57
N ASP A 152 -5.04 -2.57 14.21
CA ASP A 152 -6.50 -2.77 14.29
C ASP A 152 -6.97 -3.88 13.33
N ALA A 153 -6.59 -5.11 13.63
CA ALA A 153 -6.86 -6.31 12.87
C ALA A 153 -8.32 -6.74 13.06
N LEU A 154 -8.93 -7.20 11.96
CA LEU A 154 -10.31 -7.67 11.94
C LEU A 154 -10.32 -9.20 11.97
N HIS A 155 -10.54 -9.85 10.83
CA HIS A 155 -10.66 -11.31 10.73
C HIS A 155 -9.33 -12.02 10.44
N TYR A 156 -8.30 -11.29 10.03
CA TYR A 156 -6.97 -11.83 9.78
C TYR A 156 -6.06 -11.52 10.95
N LYS A 157 -5.59 -12.54 11.67
CA LYS A 157 -4.84 -12.39 12.93
C LYS A 157 -3.58 -13.29 12.98
N PRO A 158 -2.64 -13.17 12.02
CA PRO A 158 -1.36 -13.85 12.17
C PRO A 158 -0.60 -13.27 13.38
N SER A 159 0.24 -14.07 14.00
CA SER A 159 1.31 -13.56 14.87
C SER A 159 2.40 -12.87 14.05
N TYR A 160 3.21 -12.05 14.71
CA TYR A 160 4.39 -11.43 14.09
C TYR A 160 5.35 -12.49 13.54
N GLU A 161 5.60 -13.54 14.32
CA GLU A 161 6.49 -14.65 13.94
C GLU A 161 6.00 -15.39 12.70
N GLU A 162 4.71 -15.72 12.62
CA GLU A 162 4.12 -16.35 11.43
C GLU A 162 4.23 -15.44 10.21
N ALA A 163 4.01 -14.14 10.38
CA ALA A 163 4.14 -13.17 9.29
C ALA A 163 5.60 -13.06 8.80
N VAL A 164 6.57 -12.98 9.72
CA VAL A 164 8.02 -12.97 9.38
C VAL A 164 8.41 -14.26 8.67
N GLN A 165 8.01 -15.42 9.18
CA GLN A 165 8.33 -16.71 8.58
C GLN A 165 7.76 -16.81 7.16
N ARG A 166 6.49 -16.43 6.99
CA ARG A 166 5.80 -16.46 5.68
C ARG A 166 6.48 -15.52 4.69
N ALA A 167 6.75 -14.27 5.09
CA ALA A 167 7.42 -13.28 4.26
C ALA A 167 8.84 -13.73 3.86
N THR A 168 9.64 -14.18 4.83
CA THR A 168 11.02 -14.62 4.60
C THR A 168 11.07 -15.81 3.65
N LYS A 169 10.23 -16.82 3.87
CA LYS A 169 10.14 -18.00 3.01
C LYS A 169 9.78 -17.64 1.57
N PHE A 170 8.77 -16.77 1.41
CA PHE A 170 8.32 -16.35 0.08
C PHE A 170 9.37 -15.50 -0.63
N LEU A 171 9.92 -14.49 0.04
CA LEU A 171 10.91 -13.58 -0.56
C LEU A 171 12.23 -14.28 -0.92
N ASN A 172 12.61 -15.33 -0.18
CA ASN A 172 13.77 -16.17 -0.52
C ASN A 172 13.50 -17.14 -1.68
N SER A 173 12.22 -17.43 -2.00
CA SER A 173 11.87 -18.35 -3.09
C SER A 173 11.75 -17.71 -4.47
N ILE A 174 11.73 -16.38 -4.54
CA ILE A 174 11.51 -15.64 -5.79
C ILE A 174 12.78 -15.13 -6.44
#